data_AF-S7RDT6-F1
#
_entry.id   AF-S7RDT6-F1
#
_cell.length_a   1.000
_cell.length_b   1.000
_cell.length_c   1.000
_cell.angle_alpha   90.00
_cell.angle_beta   90.00
_cell.angle_gamma   90.00
#
_symmetry.space_group_name_H-M   'P 1'
#
loop_
_entity.id
_entity.type
_entity.pdbx_description
1 polymer ?
#
loop_
_entity_poly.entity_id
_entity_poly.type
_entity_poly.pdbx_seq_one_letter_code
_entity_poly.pdbx_strand_id
1 'polypeptide(L)'
;MASTNQDIPALQLTIIEYGEGLRAEIDARPLLPSKDLLGDMPGIHEWAQRLLIDMSADLKHSQPWACAYCGQPARETCYQVVSRLNLSPPRLDLYVFHVCDSDNPPCQAELQAAQAQMALRSGQPPRGGATQIPRPPGVVYPLASSCAYCKEDNTADIRESTVLNRCSGCKLTRYCGVQCQKKDWPRHKKVCKTIKNVKWVW
;
A
#
# COMPACT_ATOMS: atom_id res chain seq x y z
N MET A 1 6.90 29.45 7.51
CA MET A 1 5.64 29.64 8.26
C MET A 1 5.07 28.26 8.53
N ALA A 2 4.78 27.96 9.79
CA ALA A 2 4.37 26.63 10.24
C ALA A 2 3.09 26.18 9.53
N SER A 3 3.14 25.08 8.78
CA SER A 3 1.94 24.49 8.21
C SER A 3 1.12 23.90 9.35
N THR A 4 -0.05 24.48 9.57
CA THR A 4 -1.01 24.07 10.58
C THR A 4 -1.43 22.62 10.31
N ASN A 5 -1.28 21.82 11.35
CA ASN A 5 -1.47 20.38 11.38
C ASN A 5 -2.96 19.98 11.42
N GLN A 6 -3.84 20.70 10.71
CA GLN A 6 -5.25 20.80 11.10
C GLN A 6 -6.28 20.05 10.23
N ASP A 7 -5.96 19.53 9.05
CA ASP A 7 -6.93 18.79 8.23
C ASP A 7 -6.33 17.56 7.53
N ILE A 8 -5.60 16.70 8.25
CA ILE A 8 -5.28 15.37 7.71
C ILE A 8 -6.49 14.47 7.96
N PRO A 9 -7.28 14.10 6.93
CA PRO A 9 -8.46 13.26 7.12
C PRO A 9 -8.02 11.90 7.62
N ALA A 10 -8.66 11.46 8.70
CA ALA A 10 -8.42 10.14 9.24
C ALA A 10 -8.93 9.05 8.28
N LEU A 11 -8.29 7.89 8.26
CA LEU A 11 -8.64 6.78 7.39
C LEU A 11 -9.16 5.60 8.19
N GLN A 12 -10.23 5.00 7.70
CA GLN A 12 -10.60 3.64 8.04
C GLN A 12 -10.20 2.74 6.87
N LEU A 13 -9.37 1.72 7.15
CA LEU A 13 -8.94 0.76 6.14
C LEU A 13 -9.68 -0.56 6.35
N THR A 14 -10.25 -1.10 5.29
CA THR A 14 -10.62 -2.51 5.21
C THR A 14 -9.72 -3.18 4.20
N ILE A 15 -8.88 -4.11 4.65
CA ILE A 15 -7.98 -4.88 3.81
C ILE A 15 -8.60 -6.26 3.63
N ILE A 16 -8.93 -6.57 2.39
CA ILE A 16 -9.49 -7.85 1.97
C ILE A 16 -8.36 -8.63 1.31
N GLU A 17 -7.95 -9.71 1.95
CA GLU A 17 -6.94 -10.63 1.44
C GLU A 17 -7.62 -11.76 0.67
N TYR A 18 -7.01 -12.16 -0.44
CA TYR A 18 -7.46 -13.28 -1.24
C TYR A 18 -6.33 -14.29 -1.41
N GLY A 19 -6.65 -15.57 -1.23
CA GLY A 19 -5.74 -16.68 -1.54
C GLY A 19 -4.51 -16.77 -0.63
N GLU A 20 -4.63 -16.42 0.66
CA GLU A 20 -3.55 -16.46 1.66
C GLU A 20 -2.27 -15.75 1.19
N GLY A 21 -2.30 -14.42 1.18
CA GLY A 21 -1.15 -13.58 0.87
C GLY A 21 -0.87 -13.40 -0.62
N LEU A 22 -1.78 -13.80 -1.51
CA LEU A 22 -1.60 -13.64 -2.96
C LEU A 22 -2.10 -12.30 -3.49
N ARG A 23 -3.24 -11.81 -3.01
CA ARG A 23 -3.83 -10.56 -3.49
C ARG A 23 -4.50 -9.78 -2.36
N ALA A 24 -4.45 -8.46 -2.43
CA ALA A 24 -5.13 -7.59 -1.49
C ALA A 24 -5.95 -6.50 -2.20
N GLU A 25 -7.15 -6.27 -1.71
CA GLU A 25 -7.96 -5.09 -2.02
C GLU A 25 -8.11 -4.24 -0.76
N ILE A 26 -7.99 -2.93 -0.88
CA ILE A 26 -8.08 -2.01 0.26
C ILE A 26 -9.16 -0.98 -0.02
N ASP A 27 -10.25 -1.06 0.73
CA ASP A 27 -11.25 0.01 0.85
C ASP A 27 -10.72 1.02 1.88
N ALA A 28 -10.16 2.12 1.38
CA ALA A 28 -9.72 3.24 2.20
C ALA A 28 -10.82 4.32 2.24
N ARG A 29 -11.40 4.51 3.43
CA ARG A 29 -12.45 5.50 3.67
C ARG A 29 -11.88 6.74 4.35
N PRO A 30 -11.68 7.84 3.61
CA PRO A 30 -11.32 9.12 4.21
C PRO A 30 -12.48 9.73 5.00
N LEU A 31 -12.21 10.03 6.26
CA LEU A 31 -13.04 10.88 7.11
C LEU A 31 -12.67 12.34 6.82
N LEU A 32 -13.25 12.90 5.76
CA LEU A 32 -13.02 14.29 5.36
C LEU A 32 -13.58 15.25 6.44
N PRO A 33 -12.78 16.24 6.92
CA PRO A 33 -13.17 17.08 8.05
C PRO A 33 -14.23 18.15 7.75
N SER A 34 -14.56 18.51 6.51
CA SER A 34 -15.72 19.38 6.21
C SER A 34 -16.27 19.20 4.78
N LYS A 35 -17.50 19.71 4.55
CA LYS A 35 -18.12 19.77 3.22
C LYS A 35 -17.38 20.70 2.24
N ASP A 36 -16.55 21.62 2.73
CA ASP A 36 -15.83 22.60 1.91
C ASP A 36 -14.68 21.95 1.13
N LEU A 37 -14.07 20.89 1.69
CA LEU A 37 -13.07 20.07 0.99
C LEU A 37 -13.66 19.34 -0.22
N LEU A 38 -14.95 18.96 -0.20
CA LEU A 38 -15.63 18.35 -1.36
C LEU A 38 -15.72 19.30 -2.57
N GLY A 39 -15.56 20.62 -2.34
CA GLY A 39 -15.50 21.62 -3.41
C GLY A 39 -14.16 21.64 -4.17
N ASP A 40 -13.08 21.11 -3.58
CA ASP A 40 -11.73 21.05 -4.17
C ASP A 40 -11.34 19.61 -4.55
N MET A 41 -12.01 19.08 -5.57
CA MET A 41 -11.72 17.75 -6.10
C MET A 41 -10.25 17.55 -6.55
N PRO A 42 -9.58 18.53 -7.17
CA PRO A 42 -8.14 18.45 -7.45
C PRO A 42 -7.30 18.25 -6.19
N GLY A 43 -7.52 19.05 -5.14
CA GLY A 43 -6.81 18.93 -3.87
C GLY A 43 -7.03 17.59 -3.18
N ILE A 44 -8.26 17.05 -3.20
CA ILE A 44 -8.53 15.71 -2.66
C ILE A 44 -7.81 14.64 -3.49
N HIS A 45 -7.77 14.76 -4.83
CA HIS A 45 -7.05 13.79 -5.66
C HIS A 45 -5.54 13.80 -5.39
N GLU A 46 -4.92 14.98 -5.29
CA GLU A 46 -3.51 15.13 -4.94
C GLU A 46 -3.21 14.54 -3.55
N TRP A 47 -4.05 14.86 -2.57
CA TRP A 47 -3.95 14.30 -1.23
C TRP A 47 -4.02 12.76 -1.26
N ALA A 48 -4.96 12.19 -2.01
CA ALA A 48 -5.12 10.74 -2.16
C ALA A 48 -3.89 10.09 -2.82
N GLN A 49 -3.32 10.69 -3.86
CA GLN A 49 -2.08 10.18 -4.48
C GLN A 49 -0.89 10.21 -3.50
N ARG A 50 -0.72 11.32 -2.77
CA ARG A 50 0.37 11.44 -1.79
C ARG A 50 0.24 10.45 -0.64
N LEU A 51 -0.99 10.23 -0.17
CA LEU A 51 -1.28 9.22 0.84
C LEU A 51 -0.81 7.83 0.41
N LEU A 52 -0.99 7.47 -0.86
CA LEU A 52 -0.57 6.17 -1.37
C LEU A 52 0.93 6.00 -1.40
N ILE A 53 1.65 7.05 -1.79
CA ILE A 53 3.12 7.06 -1.73
C ILE A 53 3.56 6.83 -0.28
N ASP A 54 2.98 7.56 0.67
CA ASP A 54 3.33 7.46 2.09
C ASP A 54 3.02 6.04 2.65
N MET A 55 1.86 5.47 2.31
CA MET A 55 1.40 4.16 2.77
C MET A 55 2.09 2.98 2.09
N SER A 56 2.73 3.20 0.93
CA SER A 56 3.22 2.12 0.07
C SER A 56 4.18 1.15 0.79
N ALA A 57 5.09 1.69 1.60
CA ALA A 57 6.00 0.86 2.40
C ALA A 57 5.27 0.12 3.52
N ASP A 58 4.28 0.75 4.16
CA ASP A 58 3.53 0.15 5.25
C ASP A 58 2.65 -1.03 4.77
N LEU A 59 2.09 -0.92 3.56
CA LEU A 59 1.35 -1.99 2.88
C LEU A 59 2.27 -3.10 2.40
N LYS A 60 3.39 -2.74 1.77
CA LYS A 60 4.39 -3.71 1.34
C LYS A 60 4.82 -4.61 2.50
N HIS A 61 5.03 -4.05 3.69
CA HIS A 61 5.56 -4.75 4.86
C HIS A 61 4.49 -5.26 5.86
N SER A 62 3.21 -5.26 5.48
CA SER A 62 2.10 -5.58 6.39
C SER A 62 1.88 -7.07 6.61
N GLN A 63 2.28 -7.92 5.66
CA GLN A 63 2.00 -9.37 5.64
C GLN A 63 3.06 -10.14 4.86
N PRO A 64 3.11 -11.49 5.00
CA PRO A 64 4.01 -12.30 4.21
C PRO A 64 3.51 -12.46 2.77
N TRP A 65 3.50 -11.37 2.00
CA TRP A 65 2.95 -11.33 0.66
C TRP A 65 3.75 -12.21 -0.32
N ALA A 66 3.03 -13.05 -1.04
CA ALA A 66 3.52 -13.79 -2.20
C ALA A 66 3.15 -13.04 -3.49
N CYS A 67 3.82 -13.42 -4.57
CA CYS A 67 3.50 -12.94 -5.90
C CYS A 67 2.10 -13.43 -6.28
N ALA A 68 1.23 -12.50 -6.66
CA ALA A 68 -0.15 -12.79 -7.07
C ALA A 68 -0.28 -13.80 -8.22
N TYR A 69 0.81 -14.02 -8.97
CA TYR A 69 0.81 -14.84 -10.18
C TYR A 69 1.60 -16.15 -10.03
N CYS A 70 2.84 -16.08 -9.55
CA CYS A 70 3.70 -17.27 -9.43
C CYS A 70 3.81 -17.84 -8.01
N GLY A 71 3.24 -17.18 -7.00
CA GLY A 71 3.29 -17.61 -5.60
C GLY A 71 4.65 -17.49 -4.91
N GLN A 72 5.70 -17.08 -5.62
CA GLN A 72 7.02 -16.84 -5.01
C GLN A 72 6.99 -15.60 -4.09
N PRO A 73 7.89 -15.49 -3.09
CA PRO A 73 7.94 -14.31 -2.23
C PRO A 73 7.98 -13.00 -3.02
N ALA A 74 7.07 -12.07 -2.71
CA ALA A 74 6.98 -10.81 -3.43
C ALA A 74 8.10 -9.86 -3.01
N ARG A 75 8.60 -9.04 -3.95
CA ARG A 75 9.57 -7.96 -3.68
C ARG A 75 9.02 -6.60 -4.05
N GLU A 76 7.99 -6.56 -4.89
CA GLU A 76 7.42 -5.33 -5.42
C GLU A 76 5.94 -5.23 -5.05
N THR A 77 5.44 -4.00 -5.08
CA THR A 77 4.02 -3.74 -4.83
C THR A 77 3.54 -2.71 -5.81
N CYS A 78 2.58 -3.13 -6.63
CA CYS A 78 1.98 -2.32 -7.67
C CYS A 78 0.54 -1.98 -7.24
N TYR A 79 0.13 -0.74 -7.46
CA TYR A 79 -1.17 -0.24 -7.04
C TYR A 79 -1.96 0.22 -8.24
N GLN A 80 -3.25 -0.12 -8.26
CA GLN A 80 -4.24 0.57 -9.08
C GLN A 80 -5.27 1.23 -8.17
N VAL A 81 -5.57 2.48 -8.47
CA VAL A 81 -6.31 3.38 -7.58
C VAL A 81 -7.61 3.76 -8.25
N VAL A 82 -8.73 3.36 -7.67
CA VAL A 82 -10.05 3.77 -8.12
C VAL A 82 -10.63 4.74 -7.10
N SER A 83 -10.65 6.02 -7.46
CA SER A 83 -11.14 7.09 -6.61
C SER A 83 -12.60 7.40 -6.94
N ARG A 84 -13.50 7.18 -5.98
CA ARG A 84 -14.91 7.62 -6.04
C ARG A 84 -15.16 8.69 -4.98
N LEU A 85 -14.42 9.78 -5.11
CA LEU A 85 -14.39 10.89 -4.15
C LEU A 85 -15.64 11.78 -4.23
N ASN A 86 -16.41 11.68 -5.32
CA ASN A 86 -17.70 12.35 -5.50
C ASN A 86 -18.86 11.67 -4.74
N LEU A 87 -18.66 10.47 -4.19
CA LEU A 87 -19.68 9.79 -3.38
C LEU A 87 -19.71 10.36 -1.96
N SER A 88 -20.85 10.20 -1.28
CA SER A 88 -20.99 10.49 0.16
C SER A 88 -21.33 9.19 0.91
N PRO A 89 -20.42 8.60 1.69
CA PRO A 89 -19.05 9.06 1.94
C PRO A 89 -18.10 8.79 0.76
N PRO A 90 -17.05 9.61 0.61
CA PRO A 90 -16.02 9.44 -0.43
C PRO A 90 -15.28 8.11 -0.23
N ARG A 91 -14.88 7.49 -1.33
CA ARG A 91 -14.15 6.20 -1.31
C ARG A 91 -12.89 6.22 -2.15
N LEU A 92 -11.85 5.57 -1.64
CA LEU A 92 -10.61 5.30 -2.34
C LEU A 92 -10.37 3.79 -2.31
N ASP A 93 -10.61 3.13 -3.44
CA ASP A 93 -10.41 1.69 -3.57
C ASP A 93 -9.02 1.42 -4.16
N LEU A 94 -8.20 0.64 -3.47
CA LEU A 94 -6.85 0.28 -3.89
C LEU A 94 -6.78 -1.21 -4.21
N TYR A 95 -6.46 -1.51 -5.45
CA TYR A 95 -6.11 -2.85 -5.88
C TYR A 95 -4.61 -3.01 -5.76
N VAL A 96 -4.18 -3.90 -4.86
CA VAL A 96 -2.76 -4.10 -4.53
C VAL A 96 -2.29 -5.42 -5.11
N PHE A 97 -1.26 -5.33 -5.94
CA PHE A 97 -0.60 -6.48 -6.56
C PHE A 97 0.81 -6.57 -6.01
N HIS A 98 1.04 -7.57 -5.16
CA HIS A 98 2.39 -7.93 -4.74
C HIS A 98 2.97 -8.87 -5.82
N VAL A 99 4.17 -8.57 -6.32
CA VAL A 99 4.81 -9.34 -7.39
C VAL A 99 6.27 -9.64 -7.05
N CYS A 100 6.78 -10.76 -7.56
CA CYS A 100 8.16 -11.21 -7.30
C CYS A 100 9.20 -10.30 -7.97
N ASP A 101 8.96 -9.90 -9.21
CA ASP A 101 9.77 -8.98 -10.00
C ASP A 101 8.85 -8.44 -11.13
N SER A 102 8.74 -7.12 -11.25
CA SER A 102 7.92 -6.49 -12.30
C SER A 102 8.51 -6.65 -13.70
N ASP A 103 9.78 -7.06 -13.81
CA ASP A 103 10.49 -7.31 -15.06
C ASP A 103 10.55 -8.81 -15.43
N ASN A 104 10.01 -9.70 -14.58
CA ASN A 104 9.90 -11.12 -14.90
C ASN A 104 8.79 -11.35 -15.95
N PRO A 105 9.10 -11.83 -17.17
CA PRO A 105 8.16 -11.76 -18.30
C PRO A 105 6.77 -12.37 -18.06
N PRO A 106 6.62 -13.57 -17.45
CA PRO A 106 5.30 -14.15 -17.21
C PRO A 106 4.48 -13.37 -16.18
N CYS A 107 5.09 -12.96 -15.05
CA CYS A 107 4.39 -12.20 -14.01
C CYS A 107 4.10 -10.76 -14.44
N GLN A 108 5.00 -10.17 -15.23
CA GLN A 108 4.84 -8.86 -15.83
C GLN A 108 3.64 -8.82 -16.78
N ALA A 109 3.53 -9.81 -17.68
CA ALA A 109 2.43 -9.88 -18.63
C ALA A 109 1.07 -10.02 -17.92
N GLU A 110 0.99 -10.87 -16.90
CA GLU A 110 -0.22 -11.03 -16.09
C GLU A 110 -0.57 -9.76 -15.30
N LEU A 111 0.42 -9.08 -14.74
CA LEU A 111 0.24 -7.79 -14.09
C LEU A 111 -0.32 -6.72 -15.04
N GLN A 112 0.26 -6.61 -16.23
CA GLN A 112 -0.19 -5.68 -17.26
C GLN A 112 -1.61 -6.00 -17.72
N ALA A 113 -1.94 -7.29 -17.91
CA ALA A 113 -3.28 -7.73 -18.28
C ALA A 113 -4.31 -7.39 -17.19
N ALA A 114 -4.00 -7.66 -15.93
CA ALA A 114 -4.88 -7.32 -14.80
C ALA A 114 -5.12 -5.79 -14.70
N GLN A 115 -4.06 -4.99 -14.84
CA GLN A 115 -4.14 -3.53 -14.83
C GLN A 115 -4.97 -2.99 -16.00
N ALA A 116 -4.78 -3.53 -17.21
CA ALA A 116 -5.56 -3.16 -18.38
C ALA A 116 -7.05 -3.48 -18.20
N GLN A 117 -7.39 -4.66 -17.68
CA GLN A 117 -8.77 -5.05 -17.42
C GLN A 117 -9.46 -4.13 -16.39
N MET A 118 -8.79 -3.81 -15.29
CA MET A 118 -9.37 -2.91 -14.29
C MET A 118 -9.48 -1.47 -14.80
N ALA A 119 -8.54 -1.02 -15.63
CA ALA A 119 -8.63 0.30 -16.26
C ALA A 119 -9.87 0.42 -17.15
N LEU A 120 -10.11 -0.59 -17.99
CA LEU A 120 -11.33 -0.69 -18.80
C LEU A 120 -12.60 -0.65 -17.94
N ARG A 121 -12.64 -1.41 -16.83
CA ARG A 121 -13.82 -1.44 -15.93
C ARG A 121 -14.05 -0.13 -15.17
N SER A 122 -12.99 0.57 -14.82
CA SER A 122 -13.06 1.82 -14.03
C SER A 122 -13.20 3.08 -14.88
N GLY A 123 -13.13 2.95 -16.22
CA GLY A 123 -13.09 4.10 -17.13
C GLY A 123 -11.83 4.95 -16.97
N GLN A 124 -10.81 4.44 -16.29
CA GLN A 124 -9.52 5.08 -16.17
C GLN A 124 -8.66 4.71 -17.38
N PRO A 125 -7.75 5.61 -17.83
CA PRO A 125 -6.76 5.20 -18.81
C PRO A 125 -5.99 3.99 -18.24
N PRO A 126 -5.71 2.95 -19.05
CA PRO A 126 -4.75 1.94 -18.67
C PRO A 126 -3.51 2.67 -18.20
N ARG A 127 -3.10 2.44 -16.95
CA ARG A 127 -1.77 2.83 -16.50
C ARG A 127 -0.82 2.01 -17.36
N GLY A 128 -0.46 2.56 -18.52
CA GLY A 128 0.50 1.93 -19.41
C GLY A 128 1.81 1.73 -18.64
N GLY A 129 2.64 0.82 -19.11
CA GLY A 129 3.95 0.52 -18.49
C GLY A 129 4.84 1.75 -18.22
N ALA A 130 4.52 2.91 -18.83
CA ALA A 130 5.18 4.19 -18.59
C ALA A 130 4.86 4.89 -17.25
N THR A 131 3.90 4.40 -16.44
CA THR A 131 3.51 5.03 -15.16
C THR A 131 3.86 4.22 -13.91
N GLN A 132 4.43 3.03 -14.08
CA GLN A 132 5.20 2.40 -13.01
C GLN A 132 6.59 3.05 -13.06
N ILE A 133 7.05 3.61 -11.94
CA ILE A 133 8.44 4.08 -11.85
C ILE A 133 9.31 2.86 -12.15
N PRO A 134 10.04 2.81 -13.28
CA PRO A 134 10.81 1.63 -13.64
C PRO A 134 11.82 1.35 -12.54
N ARG A 135 11.94 0.08 -12.15
CA ARG A 135 12.98 -0.33 -11.22
C ARG A 135 14.34 0.02 -11.83
N PRO A 136 15.22 0.74 -11.11
CA PRO A 136 16.55 1.02 -11.65
C PRO A 136 17.30 -0.29 -11.94
N PRO A 137 18.05 -0.38 -13.06
CA PRO A 137 18.77 -1.59 -13.41
C PRO A 137 19.68 -2.07 -12.29
N GLY A 138 19.64 -3.36 -11.97
CA GLY A 138 20.45 -3.98 -10.92
C GLY A 138 19.97 -3.77 -9.49
N VAL A 139 18.86 -3.05 -9.26
CA VAL A 139 18.27 -2.90 -7.92
C VAL A 139 17.39 -4.10 -7.60
N VAL A 140 17.65 -4.76 -6.48
CA VAL A 140 16.74 -5.78 -5.93
C VAL A 140 16.03 -5.18 -4.73
N TYR A 141 14.70 -5.11 -4.80
CA TYR A 141 13.90 -4.67 -3.67
C TYR A 141 13.85 -5.75 -2.58
N PRO A 142 13.76 -5.35 -1.29
CA PRO A 142 13.61 -6.31 -0.20
C PRO A 142 12.28 -7.04 -0.30
N LEU A 143 12.20 -8.23 0.28
CA LEU A 143 10.96 -9.00 0.38
C LEU A 143 9.85 -8.15 1.01
N ALA A 144 8.65 -8.23 0.45
CA ALA A 144 7.44 -7.61 1.02
C ALA A 144 7.19 -8.12 2.44
N SER A 145 7.50 -9.39 2.71
CA SER A 145 7.38 -9.98 4.02
C SER A 145 8.38 -9.48 5.08
N SER A 146 9.42 -8.72 4.71
CA SER A 146 10.50 -8.28 5.62
C SER A 146 10.12 -7.11 6.54
N CYS A 147 10.99 -6.76 7.48
CA CYS A 147 10.83 -5.60 8.34
C CYS A 147 10.85 -4.29 7.55
N ALA A 148 9.89 -3.40 7.84
CA ALA A 148 9.74 -2.12 7.15
C ALA A 148 10.94 -1.16 7.31
N TYR A 149 11.77 -1.34 8.34
CA TYR A 149 12.95 -0.50 8.59
C TYR A 149 14.24 -1.12 8.04
N CYS A 150 14.69 -2.25 8.61
CA CYS A 150 15.99 -2.83 8.26
C CYS A 150 15.98 -3.51 6.89
N LYS A 151 14.80 -3.93 6.41
CA LYS A 151 14.61 -4.49 5.06
C LYS A 151 15.46 -5.73 4.76
N GLU A 152 15.95 -6.40 5.80
CA GLU A 152 16.73 -7.62 5.67
C GLU A 152 15.80 -8.79 5.33
N ASP A 153 16.12 -9.53 4.26
CA ASP A 153 15.26 -10.61 3.76
C ASP A 153 15.12 -11.78 4.75
N ASN A 154 16.10 -12.01 5.64
CA ASN A 154 15.99 -13.04 6.68
C ASN A 154 14.89 -12.73 7.72
N THR A 155 14.49 -11.46 7.86
CA THR A 155 13.40 -11.05 8.75
C THR A 155 12.02 -11.39 8.19
N ALA A 156 11.98 -11.87 6.95
CA ALA A 156 10.78 -12.22 6.22
C ALA A 156 10.37 -13.70 6.44
N ASP A 157 11.28 -14.54 6.95
CA ASP A 157 11.01 -15.95 7.21
C ASP A 157 10.37 -16.15 8.58
N ILE A 158 9.17 -16.74 8.57
CA ILE A 158 8.38 -17.07 9.76
C ILE A 158 8.96 -18.31 10.48
N ARG A 159 9.74 -19.14 9.77
CA ARG A 159 10.34 -20.39 10.27
C ARG A 159 11.66 -20.14 11.02
N GLU A 160 12.38 -19.08 10.71
CA GLU A 160 13.64 -18.67 11.35
C GLU A 160 13.44 -17.85 12.64
N SER A 161 12.31 -18.01 13.35
CA SER A 161 12.03 -17.47 14.69
C SER A 161 11.79 -15.96 14.83
N THR A 162 11.95 -15.15 13.77
CA THR A 162 11.71 -13.69 13.85
C THR A 162 10.26 -13.36 13.50
N VAL A 163 9.35 -13.51 14.45
CA VAL A 163 7.97 -13.02 14.29
C VAL A 163 7.98 -11.50 14.32
N LEU A 164 7.71 -10.86 13.17
CA LEU A 164 7.62 -9.42 13.10
C LEU A 164 6.40 -8.90 13.87
N ASN A 165 6.63 -7.89 14.70
CA ASN A 165 5.61 -7.23 15.49
C ASN A 165 4.90 -6.15 14.67
N ARG A 166 3.57 -6.20 14.60
CA ARG A 166 2.76 -5.12 14.03
C ARG A 166 2.90 -3.86 14.87
N CYS A 167 2.91 -2.71 14.20
CA CYS A 167 2.79 -1.41 14.89
C CYS A 167 1.53 -1.40 15.75
N SER A 168 1.66 -1.17 17.06
CA SER A 168 0.52 -1.16 17.99
C SER A 168 -0.46 -0.01 17.75
N GLY A 169 -0.01 1.08 17.12
CA GLY A 169 -0.83 2.23 16.76
C GLY A 169 -1.75 1.94 15.58
N CYS A 170 -1.17 1.77 14.38
CA CYS A 170 -1.96 1.61 13.15
C CYS A 170 -2.32 0.16 12.81
N LYS A 171 -1.65 -0.83 13.40
CA LYS A 171 -1.82 -2.28 13.13
C LYS A 171 -1.57 -2.71 11.68
N LEU A 172 -0.92 -1.85 10.88
CA LEU A 172 -0.65 -2.09 9.46
C LEU A 172 0.74 -2.72 9.23
N THR A 173 1.80 -1.92 9.37
CA THR A 173 3.19 -2.28 9.11
C THR A 173 3.82 -3.13 10.22
N ARG A 174 4.93 -3.81 9.93
CA ARG A 174 5.60 -4.75 10.84
C ARG A 174 7.11 -4.50 11.00
N TYR A 175 7.63 -4.82 12.18
CA TYR A 175 9.03 -4.61 12.56
C TYR A 175 9.62 -5.78 13.35
N CYS A 176 10.94 -6.01 13.26
CA CYS A 176 11.62 -6.99 14.13
C CYS A 176 11.46 -6.65 15.61
N GLY A 177 11.32 -5.37 15.95
CA GLY A 177 11.10 -4.91 17.31
C GLY A 177 11.09 -3.39 17.43
N VAL A 178 11.04 -2.92 18.67
CA VAL A 178 10.88 -1.49 19.02
C VAL A 178 12.01 -0.62 18.47
N GLN A 179 13.23 -1.15 18.34
CA GLN A 179 14.35 -0.39 17.78
C GLN A 179 14.11 -0.01 16.31
N CYS A 180 13.70 -0.98 15.47
CA CYS A 180 13.36 -0.74 14.07
C CYS A 180 12.15 0.21 13.94
N GLN A 181 11.13 0.04 14.79
CA GLN A 181 9.97 0.92 14.81
C GLN A 181 10.36 2.38 15.14
N LYS A 182 11.23 2.61 16.14
CA LYS A 182 11.69 3.95 16.51
C LYS A 182 12.49 4.62 15.39
N LYS A 183 13.33 3.85 14.70
CA LYS A 183 14.14 4.38 13.59
C LYS A 183 13.31 4.68 12.34
N ASP A 184 12.25 3.93 12.08
CA ASP A 184 11.31 4.19 10.98
C ASP A 184 10.27 5.27 11.31
N TRP A 185 10.13 5.65 12.58
CA TRP A 185 9.12 6.60 13.04
C TRP A 185 9.08 7.93 12.27
N PRO A 186 10.21 8.58 11.89
CA PRO A 186 10.16 9.80 11.10
C PRO A 186 9.37 9.66 9.79
N ARG A 187 9.45 8.50 9.13
CA ARG A 187 8.67 8.15 7.94
C ARG A 187 7.24 7.72 8.33
N HIS A 188 7.15 6.72 9.21
CA HIS A 188 5.88 6.05 9.52
C HIS A 188 4.87 6.93 10.28
N LYS A 189 5.33 7.91 11.07
CA LYS A 189 4.48 8.74 11.95
C LYS A 189 3.30 9.36 11.21
N LYS A 190 3.50 9.83 9.98
CA LYS A 190 2.45 10.45 9.17
C LYS A 190 1.34 9.45 8.88
N VAL A 191 1.67 8.31 8.28
CA VAL A 191 0.73 7.23 7.97
C VAL A 191 0.06 6.69 9.24
N CYS A 192 0.85 6.45 10.29
CA CYS A 192 0.37 5.89 11.54
C CYS A 192 -0.73 6.75 12.18
N LYS A 193 -0.59 8.08 12.12
CA LYS A 193 -1.57 9.01 12.68
C LYS A 193 -2.82 9.16 11.83
N THR A 194 -2.71 8.93 10.53
CA THR A 194 -3.83 8.97 9.60
C THR A 194 -4.73 7.75 9.77
N ILE A 195 -4.17 6.57 9.98
CA ILE A 195 -4.94 5.31 10.11
C ILE A 195 -5.59 5.23 11.49
N LYS A 196 -6.93 5.33 11.55
CA LYS A 196 -7.69 5.13 12.79
C LYS A 196 -7.90 3.67 13.13
N ASN A 197 -8.18 2.85 12.11
CA ASN A 197 -8.39 1.42 12.27
C ASN A 197 -8.07 0.68 10.97
N VAL A 198 -7.64 -0.57 11.11
CA VAL A 198 -7.46 -1.54 10.03
C VAL A 198 -8.32 -2.76 10.36
N LYS A 199 -9.31 -3.02 9.51
CA LYS A 199 -10.10 -4.25 9.53
C LYS A 199 -9.51 -5.20 8.49
N TRP A 200 -9.06 -6.37 8.94
CA TRP A 200 -8.64 -7.45 8.06
C TRP A 200 -9.82 -8.37 7.78
N VAL A 201 -10.00 -8.73 6.51
CA VAL A 201 -10.96 -9.71 6.01
C VAL A 201 -10.16 -10.74 5.25
N TRP A 202 -10.25 -11.99 5.70
CA TRP A 202 -9.57 -13.15 5.11
C TRP A 202 -10.57 -13.99 4.32
#